data_AF-A0ABD2PH65-F1
#
_entry.id   AF-A0ABD2PH65-F1
#
_cell.length_a   1.000
_cell.length_b   1.000
_cell.length_c   1.000
_cell.angle_alpha   90.00
_cell.angle_beta   90.00
_cell.angle_gamma   90.00
#
_symmetry.space_group_name_H-M   'P 1'
#
loop_
_entity.id
_entity.type
_entity.pdbx_description
1 polymer ?
#
loop_
_entity_poly.entity_id
_entity_poly.type
_entity_poly.pdbx_seq_one_letter_code
_entity_poly.pdbx_strand_id
1 'polypeptide(L)'
;MSEITKDVRNIWKRLFDHTHFLNGEINFLLNEFEVKRGDKEVNELFLIVENITDLKDTQIGKVNKILDTNLQELNENLAESLSLSKRILDLEGKYKEDSTLETSRDKRKIIWDQFMSNITEKYSEINNSYEQKENNLRIHYTDITKQTHH
;
A
#
# COMPACT_ATOMS: atom_id res chain seq x y z
N MET A 1 64.67 -31.51 78.80
CA MET A 1 63.77 -30.33 78.72
C MET A 1 63.73 -29.68 77.33
N SER A 2 64.86 -29.54 76.60
CA SER A 2 64.86 -28.84 75.29
C SER A 2 64.24 -29.64 74.13
N GLU A 3 64.33 -30.98 74.14
CA GLU A 3 63.74 -31.82 73.09
C GLU A 3 62.21 -31.83 73.14
N ILE A 4 61.63 -31.97 74.34
CA ILE A 4 60.17 -31.91 74.55
C ILE A 4 59.59 -30.59 74.03
N THR A 5 60.28 -29.46 74.28
CA THR A 5 59.84 -28.16 73.75
C THR A 5 59.94 -28.05 72.23
N LYS A 6 60.89 -28.75 71.59
CA LYS A 6 60.97 -28.82 70.12
C LYS A 6 59.86 -29.67 69.54
N ASP A 7 59.54 -30.80 70.14
CA ASP A 7 58.46 -31.68 69.68
C ASP A 7 57.10 -31.02 69.82
N VAL A 8 56.83 -30.34 70.95
CA VAL A 8 55.60 -29.57 71.15
C VAL A 8 55.49 -28.45 70.10
N ARG A 9 56.59 -27.76 69.79
CA ARG A 9 56.61 -26.73 68.73
C ARG A 9 56.38 -27.31 67.34
N ASN A 10 56.94 -28.48 67.05
CA ASN A 10 56.74 -29.16 65.77
C ASN A 10 55.29 -29.63 65.61
N ILE A 11 54.68 -30.19 66.66
CA ILE A 11 53.27 -30.57 66.68
C ILE A 11 52.39 -29.33 66.50
N TRP A 12 52.70 -28.22 67.18
CA TRP A 12 51.96 -26.96 67.05
C TRP A 12 52.03 -26.41 65.63
N LYS A 13 53.22 -26.36 65.02
CA LYS A 13 53.35 -25.98 63.61
C LYS A 13 52.56 -26.92 62.71
N ARG A 14 52.62 -28.22 62.91
CA ARG A 14 51.91 -29.16 62.04
C ARG A 14 50.38 -29.08 62.16
N LEU A 15 49.85 -28.68 63.32
CA LEU A 15 48.42 -28.52 63.56
C LEU A 15 47.90 -27.13 63.16
N PHE A 16 48.71 -26.08 63.31
CA PHE A 16 48.27 -24.68 63.19
C PHE A 16 48.98 -23.88 62.09
N ASP A 17 49.91 -24.49 61.34
CA ASP A 17 50.50 -23.89 60.15
C ASP A 17 49.53 -24.02 58.97
N HIS A 18 48.56 -23.12 58.95
CA HIS A 18 47.55 -23.02 57.90
C HIS A 18 48.08 -22.38 56.62
N THR A 19 49.36 -21.98 56.57
CA THR A 19 49.93 -21.18 55.48
C THR A 19 49.83 -21.92 54.14
N HIS A 20 50.01 -23.24 54.13
CA HIS A 20 49.84 -24.05 52.92
C HIS A 20 48.39 -24.16 52.45
N PHE A 21 47.44 -24.26 53.39
CA PHE A 21 46.02 -24.26 53.08
C PHE A 21 45.57 -22.90 52.52
N LEU A 22 45.95 -21.82 53.20
CA LEU A 22 45.66 -20.44 52.79
C LEU A 22 46.24 -20.12 51.41
N ASN A 23 47.48 -20.52 51.13
CA ASN A 23 48.06 -20.37 49.79
C ASN A 23 47.33 -21.20 48.73
N GLY A 24 46.82 -22.38 49.08
CA GLY A 24 45.97 -23.18 48.19
C GLY A 24 44.67 -22.47 47.82
N GLU A 25 43.96 -21.93 48.82
CA GLU A 25 42.72 -21.16 48.63
C GLU A 25 42.96 -19.87 47.84
N ILE A 26 44.04 -19.14 48.13
CA ILE A 26 44.43 -17.93 47.38
C ILE A 26 44.68 -18.27 45.91
N ASN A 27 45.43 -19.34 45.63
CA ASN A 27 45.70 -19.78 44.26
C ASN A 27 44.44 -20.26 43.54
N PHE A 28 43.55 -20.96 44.25
CA PHE A 28 42.26 -21.38 43.70
C PHE A 28 41.41 -20.16 43.31
N LEU A 29 41.33 -19.17 44.19
CA LEU A 29 40.55 -17.94 43.95
C LEU A 29 41.13 -17.15 42.77
N LEU A 30 42.46 -16.96 42.70
CA LEU A 30 43.11 -16.32 41.55
C LEU A 30 42.84 -17.08 40.25
N ASN A 31 42.91 -18.41 40.27
CA ASN A 31 42.70 -19.22 39.07
C ASN A 31 41.25 -19.18 38.59
N GLU A 32 40.27 -19.28 39.50
CA GLU A 32 38.84 -19.22 39.16
C GLU A 32 38.40 -17.84 38.69
N PHE A 33 38.87 -16.76 39.32
CA PHE A 33 38.33 -15.43 39.10
C PHE A 33 39.16 -14.54 38.17
N GLU A 34 40.47 -14.73 38.10
CA GLU A 34 41.34 -13.96 37.19
C GLU A 34 41.74 -14.78 35.96
N VAL A 35 42.29 -15.98 36.15
CA VAL A 35 42.86 -16.76 35.02
C VAL A 35 41.79 -17.34 34.10
N LYS A 36 40.73 -17.95 34.65
CA LYS A 36 39.64 -18.50 33.83
C LYS A 36 38.81 -17.43 33.12
N ARG A 37 38.66 -16.26 33.74
CA ARG A 37 37.92 -15.13 33.18
C ARG A 37 38.75 -14.45 32.09
N GLY A 38 40.06 -14.34 32.33
CA GLY A 38 41.04 -13.79 31.39
C GLY A 38 40.60 -12.42 30.87
N ASP A 39 40.92 -12.15 29.60
CA ASP A 39 40.56 -10.89 28.94
C ASP A 39 39.23 -10.96 28.19
N LYS A 40 38.34 -11.91 28.51
CA LYS A 40 37.06 -12.05 27.79
C LYS A 40 36.24 -10.77 27.79
N GLU A 41 36.10 -10.14 28.96
CA GLU A 41 35.32 -8.91 29.11
C GLU A 41 35.95 -7.74 28.35
N VAL A 42 37.29 -7.69 28.34
CA VAL A 42 38.04 -6.68 27.60
C VAL A 42 37.82 -6.87 26.09
N ASN A 43 37.91 -8.10 25.60
CA ASN A 43 37.65 -8.43 24.19
C ASN A 43 36.21 -8.14 23.79
N GLU A 44 35.23 -8.46 24.64
CA GLU A 44 33.82 -8.11 24.42
C GLU A 44 33.61 -6.60 24.36
N LEU A 45 34.25 -5.84 25.25
CA LEU A 45 34.23 -4.38 25.21
C LEU A 45 34.83 -3.83 23.91
N PHE A 46 35.95 -4.38 23.45
CA PHE A 46 36.55 -3.96 22.17
C PHE A 46 35.63 -4.26 20.98
N LEU A 47 35.00 -5.44 20.95
CA LEU A 47 34.02 -5.78 19.91
C LEU A 47 32.81 -4.84 19.91
N ILE A 48 32.31 -4.47 21.08
CA ILE A 48 31.20 -3.51 21.20
C ILE A 48 31.63 -2.14 20.68
N VAL A 49 32.83 -1.67 21.03
CA VAL A 49 33.35 -0.38 20.57
C VAL A 49 33.57 -0.38 19.05
N GLU A 50 34.12 -1.45 18.49
CA GLU A 50 34.28 -1.63 17.05
C GLU A 50 32.93 -1.54 16.34
N ASN A 51 31.94 -2.33 16.79
CA ASN A 51 30.59 -2.30 16.22
C ASN A 51 29.93 -0.93 16.31
N ILE A 52 30.05 -0.22 17.44
CA ILE A 52 29.50 1.13 17.60
C ILE A 52 30.18 2.11 16.64
N THR A 53 31.49 2.00 16.48
CA THR A 53 32.27 2.86 15.59
C THR A 53 31.88 2.61 14.14
N ASP A 54 31.77 1.35 13.73
CA ASP A 54 31.33 0.95 12.40
C ASP A 54 29.91 1.45 12.09
N LEU A 55 28.96 1.27 13.02
CA LEU A 55 27.59 1.76 12.86
C LEU A 55 27.57 3.28 12.68
N LYS A 56 28.31 4.00 13.52
CA LYS A 56 28.39 5.46 13.49
C LYS A 56 28.98 5.97 12.17
N ASP A 57 30.10 5.40 11.75
CA ASP A 57 30.88 5.94 10.64
C ASP A 57 30.35 5.48 9.27
N THR A 58 29.76 4.28 9.18
CA THR A 58 29.25 3.75 7.91
C THR A 58 27.74 3.79 7.77
N GLN A 59 26.97 3.35 8.77
CA GLN A 59 25.54 3.10 8.58
C GLN A 59 24.70 4.37 8.73
N ILE A 60 24.99 5.20 9.74
CA ILE A 60 24.25 6.46 9.95
C ILE A 60 24.34 7.37 8.72
N GLY A 61 25.54 7.53 8.16
CA GLY A 61 25.74 8.34 6.95
C GLY A 61 24.99 7.82 5.74
N LYS A 62 24.90 6.50 5.56
CA LYS A 62 24.12 5.87 4.47
C LYS A 62 22.63 6.09 4.65
N VAL A 63 22.13 5.88 5.87
CA VAL A 63 20.70 6.06 6.19
C VAL A 63 20.29 7.49 5.92
N ASN A 64 21.04 8.49 6.39
CA ASN A 64 20.71 9.90 6.13
C ASN A 64 20.63 10.23 4.64
N LYS A 65 21.60 9.78 3.84
CA LYS A 65 21.60 10.01 2.39
C LYS A 65 20.37 9.39 1.71
N ILE A 66 20.04 8.15 2.06
CA ILE A 66 18.86 7.45 1.50
C ILE A 66 17.58 8.15 1.95
N LEU A 67 17.52 8.60 3.21
CA LEU A 67 16.37 9.31 3.75
C LEU A 67 16.15 10.61 3.00
N ASP A 68 17.21 11.41 2.79
CA ASP A 68 17.13 12.69 2.10
C ASP A 68 16.62 12.53 0.66
N THR A 69 17.15 11.55 -0.09
CA THR A 69 16.70 11.32 -1.48
C THR A 69 15.28 10.79 -1.55
N ASN A 70 14.97 9.77 -0.74
CA ASN A 70 13.68 9.07 -0.85
C ASN A 70 12.53 9.88 -0.27
N LEU A 71 12.77 10.67 0.78
CA LEU A 71 11.75 11.58 1.32
C LEU A 71 11.44 12.69 0.33
N GLN A 72 12.46 13.23 -0.34
CA GLN A 72 12.23 14.25 -1.36
C GLN A 72 11.39 13.69 -2.52
N GLU A 73 11.78 12.54 -3.08
CA GLU A 73 11.04 11.88 -4.15
C GLU A 73 9.59 11.55 -3.73
N LEU A 74 9.41 11.01 -2.51
CA LEU A 74 8.08 10.71 -1.99
C LEU A 74 7.22 11.98 -1.85
N ASN A 75 7.81 13.08 -1.40
CA ASN A 75 7.11 14.35 -1.22
C ASN A 75 6.72 14.98 -2.56
N GLU A 76 7.59 14.90 -3.56
CA GLU A 76 7.31 15.32 -4.94
C GLU A 76 6.15 14.50 -5.54
N ASN A 77 6.22 13.17 -5.44
CA ASN A 77 5.15 12.26 -5.90
C ASN A 77 3.81 12.53 -5.19
N LEU A 78 3.84 12.80 -3.88
CA LEU A 78 2.64 13.17 -3.12
C LEU A 78 2.07 14.51 -3.59
N ALA A 79 2.92 15.51 -3.81
CA ALA A 79 2.50 16.82 -4.30
C ALA A 79 1.87 16.72 -5.69
N GLU A 80 2.46 15.92 -6.59
CA GLU A 80 1.90 15.64 -7.91
C GLU A 80 0.53 14.96 -7.82
N SER A 81 0.42 13.87 -7.05
CA SER A 81 -0.83 13.14 -6.85
C SER A 81 -1.95 14.02 -6.26
N LEU A 82 -1.59 14.90 -5.32
CA LEU A 82 -2.50 15.87 -4.73
C LEU A 82 -2.95 16.92 -5.76
N SER A 83 -2.04 17.38 -6.62
CA SER A 83 -2.37 18.31 -7.72
C SER A 83 -3.32 17.68 -8.74
N LEU A 84 -3.09 16.40 -9.10
CA LEU A 84 -3.94 15.65 -10.00
C LEU A 84 -5.33 15.45 -9.42
N SER A 85 -5.40 15.08 -8.13
CA SER A 85 -6.66 14.91 -7.42
C SER A 85 -7.47 16.22 -7.38
N LYS A 86 -6.82 17.34 -7.09
CA LYS A 86 -7.47 18.67 -7.16
C LYS A 86 -7.98 18.97 -8.56
N ARG A 87 -7.18 18.72 -9.59
CA ARG A 87 -7.59 18.95 -10.99
C ARG A 87 -8.81 18.10 -11.37
N ILE A 88 -8.89 16.86 -10.91
CA ILE A 88 -10.05 15.99 -11.14
C ILE A 88 -11.29 16.57 -10.45
N LEU A 89 -11.18 17.01 -9.20
CA LEU A 89 -12.30 17.63 -8.48
C LEU A 89 -12.78 18.91 -9.17
N ASP A 90 -11.86 19.75 -9.65
CA ASP A 90 -12.21 20.96 -10.40
C ASP A 90 -12.93 20.64 -11.72
N LEU A 91 -12.49 19.58 -12.41
CA LEU A 91 -13.15 19.10 -13.63
C LEU A 91 -14.54 18.51 -13.34
N GLU A 92 -14.70 17.79 -12.23
CA GLU A 92 -16.00 17.26 -11.82
C GLU A 92 -16.98 18.40 -11.51
N GLY A 93 -16.53 19.45 -10.82
CA GLY A 93 -17.32 20.66 -10.57
C GLY A 93 -17.81 21.30 -11.87
N LYS A 94 -16.91 21.49 -12.83
CA LYS A 94 -17.26 22.04 -14.16
C LYS A 94 -18.19 21.13 -14.95
N TYR A 95 -18.00 19.81 -14.90
CA TYR A 95 -18.85 18.86 -15.62
C TYR A 95 -20.27 18.82 -15.05
N LYS A 96 -20.43 18.97 -13.73
CA LYS A 96 -21.75 19.10 -13.10
C LYS A 96 -22.47 20.39 -13.51
N GLU A 97 -21.74 21.47 -13.80
CA GLU A 97 -22.31 22.73 -14.27
C GLU A 97 -22.59 22.75 -15.79
N ASP A 98 -21.93 21.89 -16.56
CA ASP A 98 -22.07 21.84 -18.02
C ASP A 98 -23.34 21.10 -18.48
N SER A 99 -24.48 21.80 -18.38
CA SER A 99 -25.79 21.32 -18.86
C SER A 99 -25.94 21.32 -20.39
N THR A 100 -24.89 21.68 -21.14
CA THR A 100 -24.95 21.78 -22.62
C THR A 100 -25.22 20.44 -23.27
N LEU A 101 -24.68 19.35 -22.70
CA LEU A 101 -24.85 18.01 -23.23
C LEU A 101 -26.28 17.51 -23.04
N GLU A 102 -26.89 17.81 -21.89
CA GLU A 102 -28.26 17.46 -21.56
C GLU A 102 -29.25 18.25 -22.41
N THR A 103 -29.07 19.56 -22.52
CA THR A 103 -29.89 20.40 -23.42
C THR A 103 -29.76 19.99 -24.90
N SER A 104 -28.58 19.54 -25.35
CA SER A 104 -28.39 19.00 -26.70
C SER A 104 -29.07 17.64 -26.91
N ARG A 105 -29.13 16.80 -25.88
CA ARG A 105 -29.92 15.54 -25.90
C ARG A 105 -31.42 15.84 -25.99
N ASP A 106 -31.92 16.79 -25.21
CA ASP A 106 -33.33 17.17 -25.23
C ASP A 106 -33.75 17.75 -26.58
N LYS A 107 -32.93 18.63 -27.16
CA LYS A 107 -33.18 19.17 -28.52
C LYS A 107 -33.26 18.06 -29.56
N ARG A 108 -32.34 17.09 -29.52
CA ARG A 108 -32.36 15.95 -30.46
C ARG A 108 -33.59 15.07 -30.26
N LYS A 109 -34.03 14.87 -29.02
CA LYS A 109 -35.26 14.13 -28.72
C LYS A 109 -36.49 14.81 -29.31
N ILE A 110 -36.63 16.13 -29.14
CA ILE A 110 -37.73 16.90 -29.72
C ILE A 110 -37.73 16.79 -31.25
N ILE A 111 -36.56 16.94 -31.89
CA ILE A 111 -36.43 16.83 -33.35
C ILE A 111 -36.81 15.41 -33.82
N TRP A 112 -36.37 14.39 -33.09
CA TRP A 112 -36.70 12.99 -33.39
C TRP A 112 -38.19 12.71 -33.28
N ASP A 113 -38.83 13.18 -32.22
CA ASP A 113 -40.27 13.01 -32.00
C ASP A 113 -41.08 13.70 -33.10
N GLN A 114 -40.68 14.91 -33.52
CA GLN A 114 -41.29 15.62 -34.64
C GLN A 114 -41.11 14.88 -35.97
N PHE A 115 -39.91 14.36 -36.22
CA PHE A 115 -39.60 13.59 -37.43
C PHE A 115 -40.44 12.31 -37.50
N MET A 116 -40.52 11.56 -36.41
CA MET A 116 -41.32 10.34 -36.31
C MET A 116 -42.80 10.64 -36.50
N SER A 117 -43.32 11.71 -35.87
CA SER A 117 -44.71 12.14 -36.07
C SER A 117 -45.02 12.45 -37.52
N ASN A 118 -44.14 13.20 -38.21
CA ASN A 118 -44.32 13.54 -39.63
C ASN A 118 -44.32 12.30 -40.53
N ILE A 119 -43.44 11.34 -40.25
CA ILE A 119 -43.41 10.07 -40.97
C ILE A 119 -44.70 9.29 -40.75
N THR A 120 -45.15 9.14 -39.51
CA THR A 120 -46.38 8.41 -39.19
C THR A 120 -47.61 9.06 -39.86
N GLU A 121 -47.68 10.39 -39.86
CA GLU A 121 -48.74 11.14 -40.56
C GLU A 121 -48.74 10.84 -42.06
N LYS A 122 -47.58 10.95 -42.72
CA LYS A 122 -47.46 10.63 -44.16
C LYS A 122 -47.84 9.19 -44.48
N TYR A 123 -47.42 8.23 -43.66
CA TYR A 123 -47.83 6.83 -43.85
C TYR A 123 -49.34 6.66 -43.71
N SER A 124 -49.97 7.33 -42.75
CA SER A 124 -51.43 7.31 -42.57
C SER A 124 -52.15 7.93 -43.77
N GLU A 125 -51.69 9.07 -44.28
CA GLU A 125 -52.25 9.71 -45.47
C GLU A 125 -52.16 8.81 -46.71
N ILE A 126 -50.98 8.20 -46.93
CA ILE A 126 -50.77 7.26 -48.03
C ILE A 126 -51.71 6.06 -47.89
N ASN A 127 -51.79 5.45 -46.72
CA ASN A 127 -52.65 4.29 -46.49
C ASN A 127 -54.13 4.64 -46.73
N ASN A 128 -54.60 5.77 -46.22
CA ASN A 128 -55.95 6.27 -46.46
C ASN A 128 -56.22 6.49 -47.96
N SER A 129 -55.26 7.06 -48.70
CA SER A 129 -55.42 7.23 -50.15
C SER A 129 -55.48 5.90 -50.90
N TYR A 130 -54.70 4.91 -50.48
CA TYR A 130 -54.74 3.57 -51.07
C TYR A 130 -56.08 2.88 -50.78
N GLU A 131 -56.56 2.91 -49.54
CA GLU A 131 -57.86 2.36 -49.16
C GLU A 131 -59.01 3.00 -49.94
N GLN A 132 -58.98 4.33 -50.10
CA GLN A 132 -59.98 5.03 -50.93
C GLN A 132 -59.95 4.59 -52.39
N LYS A 133 -58.75 4.46 -52.99
CA LYS A 133 -58.61 3.98 -54.37
C LYS A 133 -59.05 2.54 -54.53
N GLU A 134 -58.72 1.67 -53.58
CA GLU A 134 -59.14 0.26 -53.57
C GLU A 134 -60.67 0.16 -53.46
N ASN A 135 -61.29 0.93 -52.56
CA ASN A 135 -62.73 0.97 -52.44
C ASN A 135 -63.42 1.49 -53.71
N ASN A 136 -62.88 2.55 -54.33
CA ASN A 136 -63.39 3.07 -55.60
C ASN A 136 -63.28 2.03 -56.72
N LEU A 137 -62.16 1.31 -56.81
CA LEU A 137 -61.99 0.21 -57.77
C LEU A 137 -63.00 -0.91 -57.50
N ARG A 138 -63.19 -1.30 -56.24
CA ARG A 138 -64.17 -2.31 -55.84
C ARG A 138 -65.58 -1.92 -56.25
N ILE A 139 -66.00 -0.68 -55.98
CA ILE A 139 -67.30 -0.13 -56.40
C ILE A 139 -67.42 -0.21 -57.93
N HIS A 140 -66.44 0.33 -58.66
CA HIS A 140 -66.43 0.34 -60.12
C HIS A 140 -66.57 -1.07 -60.73
N TYR A 141 -65.81 -2.06 -60.22
CA TYR A 141 -65.94 -3.44 -60.67
C TYR A 141 -67.30 -4.05 -60.31
N THR A 142 -67.84 -3.79 -59.12
CA THR A 142 -69.20 -4.27 -58.77
C THR A 142 -70.28 -3.68 -59.68
N ASP A 143 -70.15 -2.43 -60.10
CA ASP A 143 -71.10 -1.79 -61.00
C ASP A 143 -71.00 -2.34 -62.43
N ILE A 144 -69.79 -2.58 -62.93
CA ILE A 144 -69.59 -3.28 -64.22
C ILE A 144 -70.20 -4.68 -64.17
N THR A 145 -69.95 -5.45 -63.11
CA THR A 145 -70.52 -6.82 -63.01
C THR A 145 -72.05 -6.82 -62.97
N LYS A 146 -72.66 -5.77 -62.40
CA LYS A 146 -74.13 -5.60 -62.41
C LYS A 146 -74.65 -5.22 -63.79
N GLN A 147 -73.92 -4.40 -64.55
CA GLN A 147 -74.29 -4.02 -65.92
C GLN A 147 -74.13 -5.16 -66.93
N THR A 148 -73.20 -6.10 -66.71
CA THR A 148 -73.00 -7.28 -67.57
C THR A 148 -73.95 -8.45 -67.28
N HIS A 149 -74.70 -8.40 -66.18
CA HIS A 149 -75.66 -9.43 -65.78
C HIS A 149 -77.13 -9.04 -66.02
N HIS A 150 -77.37 -8.06 -66.89
CA HIS A 150 -78.70 -7.68 -67.37
C HIS A 150 -78.77 -7.78 -68.90
#